data_AF-D1P897-F1
#
_entry.id   AF-D1P897-F1
#
_cell.length_a   1.000
_cell.length_b   1.000
_cell.length_c   1.000
_cell.angle_alpha   90.00
_cell.angle_beta   90.00
_cell.angle_gamma   90.00
#
_symmetry.space_group_name_H-M   'P 1'
#
loop_
_entity.id
_entity.type
_entity.pdbx_description
1 polymer ?
#
loop_
_entity_poly.entity_id
_entity_poly.type
_entity_poly.pdbx_seq_one_letter_code
_entity_poly.pdbx_strand_id
1 'polypeptide(L)'
;QRELMLIYPEFQGWDTVANAESNIYATATALGLRAKIDNEIGWHKTLSNVGVNGVTGISADVSWDLQDPATDAGLLNENDITTLIRNDGFKFWGSRTCSDDPLFAFESYTRTAQVLADTIAEGQAWAVDKPLTPTLVKDIIDGINAKLRAMTNQGYLLGGECWFDEKINVKEELKSGKVYLDYDYTPIAPLENLMLRQRITDRYLLDFSSKIKG
;
A
#
# COMPACT_ATOMS: atom_id res chain seq x y z
N GLN A 1 -12.05 -11.32 0.29
CA GLN A 1 -10.90 -11.70 -0.58
C GLN A 1 -9.83 -10.62 -0.57
N ARG A 2 -8.58 -10.99 -0.30
CA ARG A 2 -7.46 -10.07 -0.11
C ARG A 2 -6.98 -9.38 -1.39
N GLU A 3 -7.05 -10.08 -2.51
CA GLU A 3 -6.55 -9.64 -3.83
C GLU A 3 -7.63 -8.95 -4.68
N LEU A 4 -8.77 -8.61 -4.07
CA LEU A 4 -9.89 -7.97 -4.73
C LEU A 4 -10.03 -6.51 -4.26
N MET A 5 -10.24 -5.62 -5.23
CA MET A 5 -10.54 -4.21 -5.01
C MET A 5 -11.74 -3.84 -5.88
N LEU A 6 -12.79 -3.32 -5.27
CA LEU A 6 -13.96 -2.83 -5.99
C LEU A 6 -13.79 -1.34 -6.31
N ILE A 7 -14.15 -0.97 -7.53
CA ILE A 7 -14.05 0.40 -8.03
C ILE A 7 -15.41 0.82 -8.59
N TYR A 8 -15.91 1.98 -8.16
CA TYR A 8 -17.15 2.56 -8.65
C TYR A 8 -17.08 4.09 -8.57
N PRO A 9 -17.54 4.86 -9.57
CA PRO A 9 -18.10 4.45 -10.86
C PRO A 9 -17.01 4.41 -11.95
N GLU A 10 -17.36 4.70 -13.20
CA GLU A 10 -16.41 4.78 -14.33
C GLU A 10 -15.95 6.22 -14.58
N PHE A 11 -14.81 6.40 -15.26
CA PHE A 11 -14.45 7.71 -15.79
C PHE A 11 -15.23 7.99 -17.09
N GLN A 12 -15.24 9.26 -17.52
CA GLN A 12 -15.72 9.66 -18.83
C GLN A 12 -14.60 10.30 -19.65
N GLY A 13 -14.68 10.18 -20.97
CA GLY A 13 -13.76 10.79 -21.91
C GLY A 13 -14.32 10.83 -23.33
N TRP A 14 -13.69 11.64 -24.18
CA TRP A 14 -14.07 11.74 -25.59
C TRP A 14 -13.58 10.54 -26.39
N ASP A 15 -14.50 9.77 -26.99
CA ASP A 15 -14.19 8.72 -27.94
C ASP A 15 -14.16 9.31 -29.36
N THR A 16 -13.00 9.26 -29.99
CA THR A 16 -12.78 9.80 -31.35
C THR A 16 -13.40 8.93 -32.44
N VAL A 17 -13.66 7.65 -32.18
CA VAL A 17 -14.32 6.73 -33.10
C VAL A 17 -15.84 6.96 -33.05
N ALA A 18 -16.40 7.06 -31.85
CA ALA A 18 -17.83 7.34 -31.66
C ALA A 18 -18.19 8.82 -31.85
N ASN A 19 -17.20 9.72 -31.79
CA ASN A 19 -17.36 11.17 -31.82
C ASN A 19 -18.34 11.69 -30.75
N ALA A 20 -18.22 11.13 -29.54
CA ALA A 20 -19.08 11.41 -28.40
C ALA A 20 -18.33 11.16 -27.08
N GLU A 21 -18.88 11.65 -25.97
CA GLU A 21 -18.41 11.26 -24.65
C GLU A 21 -18.85 9.81 -24.34
N SER A 22 -17.93 9.02 -23.78
CA SER A 22 -18.15 7.62 -23.44
C SER A 22 -17.49 7.26 -22.11
N ASN A 23 -17.87 6.11 -21.55
CA ASN A 23 -17.25 5.61 -20.34
C ASN A 23 -15.85 5.07 -20.64
N ILE A 24 -14.89 5.48 -19.81
CA ILE A 24 -13.56 4.88 -19.73
C ILE A 24 -13.54 3.98 -18.51
N TYR A 25 -13.22 2.70 -18.71
CA TYR A 25 -13.14 1.72 -17.63
C TYR A 25 -12.13 2.15 -16.56
N ALA A 26 -12.63 2.48 -15.38
CA ALA A 26 -11.84 2.87 -14.21
C ALA A 26 -10.90 1.75 -13.78
N THR A 27 -11.27 0.49 -13.98
CA THR A 27 -10.39 -0.67 -13.75
C THR A 27 -9.17 -0.65 -14.68
N ALA A 28 -9.36 -0.36 -15.97
CA ALA A 28 -8.24 -0.24 -16.92
C ALA A 28 -7.35 0.96 -16.58
N THR A 29 -7.95 2.10 -16.23
CA THR A 29 -7.23 3.28 -15.76
C THR A 29 -6.46 2.99 -14.46
N ALA A 30 -7.04 2.24 -13.52
CA ALA A 30 -6.38 1.84 -12.28
C ALA A 30 -5.15 0.96 -12.54
N LEU A 31 -5.24 0.00 -13.47
CA LEU A 31 -4.10 -0.84 -13.86
C LEU A 31 -2.97 -0.01 -14.50
N GLY A 32 -3.30 0.90 -15.41
CA GLY A 32 -2.32 1.80 -16.03
C GLY A 32 -1.67 2.73 -15.01
N LEU A 33 -2.47 3.34 -14.13
CA LEU A 33 -1.98 4.20 -13.06
C LEU A 33 -1.12 3.42 -12.08
N ARG A 34 -1.49 2.16 -11.81
CA ARG A 34 -0.73 1.29 -10.94
C ARG A 34 0.69 1.07 -11.48
N ALA A 35 0.81 0.69 -12.74
CA ALA A 35 2.11 0.49 -13.38
C ALA A 35 2.98 1.76 -13.31
N LYS A 36 2.36 2.94 -13.50
CA LYS A 36 3.04 4.23 -13.34
C LYS A 36 3.54 4.46 -11.91
N ILE A 37 2.67 4.27 -10.91
CA ILE A 37 3.02 4.45 -9.50
C ILE A 37 4.18 3.52 -9.11
N ASP A 38 4.12 2.26 -9.52
CA ASP A 38 5.15 1.28 -9.19
C ASP A 38 6.52 1.66 -9.76
N ASN A 39 6.56 2.25 -10.95
CA ASN A 39 7.80 2.68 -11.60
C ASN A 39 8.35 4.01 -11.05
N GLU A 40 7.48 4.97 -10.73
CA GLU A 40 7.91 6.32 -10.31
C GLU A 40 8.12 6.44 -8.79
N ILE A 41 7.36 5.68 -7.99
CA ILE A 41 7.33 5.81 -6.52
C ILE A 41 7.61 4.45 -5.87
N GLY A 42 6.95 3.39 -6.34
CA GLY A 42 7.07 2.03 -5.83
C GLY A 42 5.74 1.44 -5.33
N TRP A 43 5.71 0.12 -5.16
CA TRP A 43 4.50 -0.66 -4.86
C TRP A 43 3.84 -0.32 -3.52
N HIS A 44 4.57 0.30 -2.61
CA HIS A 44 4.12 0.72 -1.28
C HIS A 44 3.12 1.88 -1.34
N LYS A 45 3.12 2.68 -2.42
CA LYS A 45 2.16 3.77 -2.62
C LYS A 45 0.83 3.23 -3.14
N THR A 46 -0.29 3.64 -2.54
CA THR A 46 -1.65 3.27 -2.99
C THR A 46 -2.10 4.06 -4.23
N LEU A 47 -3.11 3.55 -4.94
CA LEU A 47 -3.81 4.25 -6.05
C LEU A 47 -4.47 5.54 -5.57
N SER A 48 -4.92 5.56 -4.31
CA SER A 48 -5.64 6.69 -3.73
C SER A 48 -4.86 8.00 -3.84
N ASN A 49 -5.60 9.07 -4.17
CA ASN A 49 -5.13 10.45 -4.26
C ASN A 49 -4.00 10.67 -5.28
N VAL A 50 -3.93 9.86 -6.35
CA VAL A 50 -3.01 10.06 -7.48
C VAL A 50 -3.81 10.56 -8.69
N GLY A 51 -3.29 11.60 -9.36
CA GLY A 51 -3.94 12.24 -10.50
C GLY A 51 -4.10 11.33 -11.72
N VAL A 52 -5.30 11.35 -12.29
CA VAL A 52 -5.67 10.67 -13.54
C VAL A 52 -5.77 11.69 -14.67
N ASN A 53 -5.05 11.43 -15.75
CA ASN A 53 -5.03 12.28 -16.94
C ASN A 53 -5.92 11.71 -18.04
N GLY A 54 -6.38 12.57 -18.95
CA GLY A 54 -7.11 12.16 -20.17
C GLY A 54 -8.59 11.82 -19.96
N VAL A 55 -9.13 12.11 -18.78
CA VAL A 55 -10.55 11.94 -18.44
C VAL A 55 -11.22 13.31 -18.34
N THR A 56 -12.50 13.38 -18.74
CA THR A 56 -13.32 14.60 -18.76
C THR A 56 -14.36 14.64 -17.66
N GLY A 57 -14.74 13.47 -17.11
CA GLY A 57 -15.82 13.34 -16.14
C GLY A 57 -15.80 12.02 -15.38
N ILE A 58 -16.85 11.82 -14.58
CA ILE A 58 -17.14 10.62 -13.81
C ILE A 58 -18.57 10.22 -14.18
N SER A 59 -18.82 8.94 -14.45
CA SER A 59 -20.08 8.46 -15.04
C SER A 59 -21.28 8.49 -14.09
N ALA A 60 -21.04 8.67 -12.79
CA ALA A 60 -22.07 8.90 -11.78
C ALA A 60 -21.64 10.01 -10.84
N ASP A 61 -22.61 10.79 -10.37
CA ASP A 61 -22.37 11.80 -9.34
C ASP A 61 -22.00 11.11 -8.03
N VAL A 62 -20.82 11.44 -7.51
CA VAL A 62 -20.35 10.99 -6.19
C VAL A 62 -20.03 12.23 -5.38
N SER A 63 -20.82 12.51 -4.35
CA SER A 63 -20.50 13.60 -3.43
C SER A 63 -19.23 13.26 -2.62
N TRP A 64 -18.40 14.27 -2.42
CA TRP A 64 -17.17 14.19 -1.64
C TRP A 64 -16.88 15.52 -0.97
N ASP A 65 -16.42 15.45 0.27
CA ASP A 65 -15.94 16.58 1.06
C ASP A 65 -14.70 16.15 1.85
N LEU A 66 -13.78 17.09 2.07
CA LEU A 66 -12.54 16.81 2.79
C LEU A 66 -12.73 16.72 4.31
N GLN A 67 -13.73 17.43 4.84
CA GLN A 67 -13.99 17.59 6.27
C GLN A 67 -15.19 16.75 6.73
N ASP A 68 -16.19 16.59 5.87
CA ASP A 68 -17.41 15.83 6.17
C ASP A 68 -17.32 14.40 5.62
N PRO A 69 -17.24 13.36 6.49
CA PRO A 69 -17.27 11.98 6.05
C PRO A 69 -18.66 11.53 5.57
N ALA A 70 -19.75 12.26 5.87
CA ALA A 70 -21.12 11.91 5.49
C ALA A 70 -21.41 12.22 4.01
N THR A 71 -20.64 11.59 3.11
CA THR A 71 -20.71 11.75 1.65
C THR A 71 -20.84 10.39 0.96
N ASP A 72 -21.22 10.38 -0.32
CA ASP A 72 -21.28 9.13 -1.10
C ASP A 72 -19.90 8.46 -1.15
N ALA A 73 -18.85 9.27 -1.30
CA ALA A 73 -17.48 8.78 -1.29
C ALA A 73 -17.09 8.16 0.07
N GLY A 74 -17.54 8.76 1.18
CA GLY A 74 -17.36 8.21 2.52
C GLY A 74 -18.06 6.86 2.68
N LEU A 75 -19.35 6.78 2.33
CA LEU A 75 -20.15 5.56 2.40
C LEU A 75 -19.54 4.42 1.58
N LEU A 76 -19.09 4.70 0.35
CA LEU A 76 -18.44 3.70 -0.50
C LEU A 76 -17.15 3.17 0.14
N ASN A 77 -16.30 4.06 0.65
CA ASN A 77 -15.04 3.66 1.28
C ASN A 77 -15.24 2.89 2.59
N GLU A 78 -16.24 3.23 3.39
CA GLU A 78 -16.62 2.48 4.59
C GLU A 78 -17.06 1.04 4.28
N ASN A 79 -17.49 0.77 3.04
CA ASN A 79 -17.86 -0.55 2.53
C ASN A 79 -16.76 -1.14 1.61
N ASP A 80 -15.52 -0.68 1.75
CA ASP A 80 -14.34 -1.16 1.02
C ASP A 80 -14.47 -1.03 -0.53
N ILE A 81 -15.26 -0.05 -0.99
CA ILE A 81 -15.40 0.31 -2.40
C ILE A 81 -14.61 1.59 -2.67
N THR A 82 -13.59 1.48 -3.52
CA THR A 82 -12.84 2.65 -3.98
C THR A 82 -13.68 3.46 -4.95
N THR A 83 -13.69 4.77 -4.75
CA THR A 83 -14.47 5.69 -5.59
C THR A 83 -13.60 6.66 -6.35
N LEU A 84 -14.25 7.49 -7.18
CA LEU A 84 -13.62 8.52 -7.99
C LEU A 84 -14.04 9.87 -7.45
N ILE A 85 -13.10 10.79 -7.30
CA ILE A 85 -13.38 12.16 -6.86
C ILE A 85 -12.78 13.16 -7.83
N ARG A 86 -13.28 14.39 -7.75
CA ARG A 86 -12.68 15.54 -8.41
C ARG A 86 -12.26 16.58 -7.39
N ASN A 87 -10.98 16.60 -7.06
CA ASN A 87 -10.36 17.59 -6.18
C ASN A 87 -8.98 17.93 -6.74
N ASP A 88 -8.79 19.14 -7.26
CA ASP A 88 -7.64 19.60 -8.07
C ASP A 88 -7.33 18.78 -9.35
N GLY A 89 -8.21 17.84 -9.69
CA GLY A 89 -8.06 16.88 -10.78
C GLY A 89 -8.90 15.64 -10.49
N PHE A 90 -8.94 14.70 -11.43
CA PHE A 90 -9.59 13.42 -11.23
C PHE A 90 -8.67 12.45 -10.51
N LYS A 91 -9.17 11.75 -9.50
CA LYS A 91 -8.37 10.85 -8.66
C LYS A 91 -9.18 9.65 -8.22
N PHE A 92 -8.50 8.53 -8.01
CA PHE A 92 -9.05 7.45 -7.17
C PHE A 92 -9.08 7.90 -5.71
N TRP A 93 -10.11 7.49 -4.99
CA TRP A 93 -10.32 7.78 -3.58
C TRP A 93 -10.75 6.51 -2.85
N GLY A 94 -9.76 5.89 -2.23
CA GLY A 94 -9.88 4.59 -1.60
C GLY A 94 -8.65 3.73 -1.84
N SER A 95 -8.32 2.93 -0.84
CA SER A 95 -7.16 2.03 -0.88
C SER A 95 -7.43 0.69 -0.20
N ARG A 96 -8.70 0.42 0.12
CA ARG A 96 -9.09 -0.80 0.83
C ARG A 96 -9.28 -1.96 -0.13
N THR A 97 -9.02 -3.16 0.37
CA THR A 97 -9.34 -4.42 -0.30
C THR A 97 -10.63 -5.00 0.27
N CYS A 98 -11.18 -6.02 -0.38
CA CYS A 98 -12.33 -6.75 0.17
C CYS A 98 -11.90 -7.85 1.18
N SER A 99 -10.77 -7.69 1.87
CA SER A 99 -10.25 -8.68 2.82
C SER A 99 -11.04 -8.68 4.12
N ASP A 100 -11.45 -9.86 4.59
CA ASP A 100 -12.00 -10.04 5.95
C ASP A 100 -10.88 -10.10 7.00
N ASP A 101 -9.62 -10.28 6.58
CA ASP A 101 -8.43 -10.19 7.44
C ASP A 101 -7.96 -8.74 7.54
N PRO A 102 -8.02 -8.11 8.74
CA PRO A 102 -7.58 -6.73 8.95
C PRO A 102 -6.10 -6.50 8.64
N LEU A 103 -5.25 -7.54 8.67
CA LEU A 103 -3.84 -7.43 8.29
C LEU A 103 -3.63 -7.11 6.80
N PHE A 104 -4.68 -7.28 5.98
CA PHE A 104 -4.65 -6.99 4.56
C PHE A 104 -5.74 -6.01 4.14
N ALA A 105 -6.19 -5.15 5.06
CA ALA A 105 -7.20 -4.14 4.79
C ALA A 105 -6.83 -3.21 3.62
N PHE A 106 -5.54 -2.92 3.40
CA PHE A 106 -5.07 -2.04 2.33
C PHE A 106 -4.43 -2.79 1.17
N GLU A 107 -4.64 -2.29 -0.05
CA GLU A 107 -4.02 -2.88 -1.24
C GLU A 107 -2.48 -2.87 -1.18
N SER A 108 -1.87 -1.85 -0.56
CA SER A 108 -0.43 -1.77 -0.39
C SER A 108 0.11 -2.89 0.50
N TYR A 109 -0.68 -3.38 1.47
CA TYR A 109 -0.29 -4.49 2.34
C TYR A 109 -0.28 -5.81 1.56
N THR A 110 -1.36 -6.07 0.82
CA THR A 110 -1.46 -7.22 -0.08
C THR A 110 -0.30 -7.26 -1.08
N ARG A 111 0.01 -6.11 -1.68
CA ARG A 111 1.09 -5.98 -2.65
C ARG A 111 2.47 -6.15 -2.02
N THR A 112 2.70 -5.56 -0.84
CA THR A 112 3.98 -5.70 -0.12
C THR A 112 4.28 -7.16 0.18
N ALA A 113 3.28 -7.90 0.65
CA ALA A 113 3.40 -9.32 0.93
C ALA A 113 3.72 -10.16 -0.33
N GLN A 114 3.11 -9.85 -1.48
CA GLN A 114 3.42 -10.51 -2.76
C GLN A 114 4.84 -10.20 -3.24
N VAL A 115 5.20 -8.91 -3.27
CA VAL A 115 6.55 -8.48 -3.70
C VAL A 115 7.63 -9.08 -2.81
N LEU A 116 7.41 -9.15 -1.49
CA LEU A 116 8.36 -9.79 -0.58
C LEU A 116 8.50 -11.29 -0.82
N ALA A 117 7.38 -12.00 -0.98
CA ALA A 117 7.41 -13.43 -1.25
C ALA A 117 8.23 -13.75 -2.51
N ASP A 118 7.97 -13.03 -3.61
CA ASP A 118 8.69 -13.22 -4.87
C ASP A 118 10.16 -12.81 -4.75
N THR A 119 10.44 -11.63 -4.19
CA THR A 119 11.80 -11.09 -4.07
C THR A 119 12.70 -11.97 -3.19
N ILE A 120 12.18 -12.48 -2.07
CA ILE A 120 12.94 -13.33 -1.16
C ILE A 120 13.17 -14.69 -1.80
N ALA A 121 12.15 -15.30 -2.41
CA ALA A 121 12.26 -16.60 -3.06
C ALA A 121 13.27 -16.57 -4.23
N GLU A 122 13.16 -15.60 -5.13
CA GLU A 122 14.09 -15.41 -6.24
C GLU A 122 15.52 -15.17 -5.74
N GLY A 123 15.66 -14.41 -4.64
CA GLY A 123 16.94 -14.15 -3.99
C GLY A 123 17.65 -15.38 -3.44
N GLN A 124 16.95 -16.50 -3.22
CA GLN A 124 17.54 -17.75 -2.69
C GLN A 124 17.89 -18.77 -3.78
N ALA A 125 17.69 -18.47 -5.06
CA ALA A 125 17.98 -19.41 -6.15
C ALA A 125 19.42 -19.95 -6.13
N TRP A 126 20.39 -19.15 -5.66
CA TRP A 126 21.80 -19.55 -5.55
C TRP A 126 22.05 -20.65 -4.51
N ALA A 127 21.16 -20.81 -3.53
CA ALA A 127 21.30 -21.75 -2.42
C ALA A 127 20.68 -23.12 -2.71
N VAL A 128 19.84 -23.20 -3.75
CA VAL A 128 19.17 -24.44 -4.17
C VAL A 128 20.20 -25.53 -4.48
N ASP A 129 19.93 -26.74 -4.02
CA ASP A 129 20.77 -27.96 -4.18
C ASP A 129 22.18 -27.89 -3.58
N LYS A 130 22.52 -26.84 -2.82
CA LYS A 130 23.77 -26.82 -2.06
C LYS A 130 23.68 -27.71 -0.82
N PRO A 131 24.82 -28.25 -0.33
CA PRO A 131 24.84 -29.04 0.90
C PRO A 131 24.27 -28.25 2.08
N LEU A 132 23.24 -28.80 2.72
CA LEU A 132 22.62 -28.22 3.91
C LEU A 132 23.60 -28.24 5.08
N THR A 133 24.19 -27.08 5.35
CA THR A 133 25.14 -26.85 6.45
C THR A 133 24.68 -25.67 7.30
N PRO A 134 25.04 -25.60 8.58
CA PRO A 134 24.73 -24.45 9.42
C PRO A 134 25.21 -23.11 8.82
N THR A 135 26.36 -23.12 8.15
CA THR A 135 26.90 -21.95 7.46
C THR A 135 26.00 -21.52 6.31
N LEU A 136 25.51 -22.45 5.48
CA LEU A 136 24.57 -22.12 4.39
C LEU A 136 23.30 -21.46 4.92
N VAL A 137 22.72 -22.02 5.99
CA VAL A 137 21.50 -21.46 6.61
C VAL A 137 21.76 -20.06 7.15
N LYS A 138 22.91 -19.84 7.80
CA LYS A 138 23.32 -18.52 8.27
C LYS A 138 23.49 -17.52 7.11
N ASP A 139 24.15 -17.91 6.03
CA ASP A 139 24.37 -17.05 4.86
C ASP A 139 23.04 -16.64 4.22
N ILE A 140 22.06 -17.55 4.16
CA ILE A 140 20.70 -17.26 3.68
C ILE A 140 20.02 -16.23 4.60
N ILE A 141 20.03 -16.46 5.92
CA ILE A 141 19.44 -15.53 6.90
C ILE A 141 20.08 -14.15 6.81
N ASP A 142 21.41 -14.08 6.74
CA ASP A 142 22.15 -12.82 6.63
C ASP A 142 21.81 -12.09 5.31
N GLY A 143 21.64 -12.83 4.22
CA GLY A 143 21.20 -12.31 2.92
C GLY A 143 19.77 -11.75 2.94
N ILE A 144 18.82 -12.49 3.49
CA ILE A 144 17.42 -12.05 3.64
C ILE A 144 17.36 -10.80 4.51
N ASN A 145 18.02 -10.82 5.67
CA ASN A 145 18.08 -9.67 6.57
C ASN A 145 18.75 -8.45 5.94
N ALA A 146 19.80 -8.64 5.13
CA ALA A 146 20.41 -7.55 4.38
C ALA A 146 19.41 -6.91 3.39
N LYS A 147 18.61 -7.73 2.71
CA LYS A 147 17.57 -7.24 1.79
C LYS A 147 16.45 -6.51 2.52
N LEU A 148 15.94 -7.05 3.64
CA LEU A 148 14.91 -6.41 4.45
C LEU A 148 15.38 -5.05 5.02
N ARG A 149 16.62 -4.98 5.51
CA ARG A 149 17.24 -3.70 5.92
C ARG A 149 17.35 -2.71 4.77
N ALA A 150 17.75 -3.17 3.58
CA ALA A 150 17.85 -2.31 2.40
C ALA A 150 16.48 -1.73 2.01
N MET A 151 15.42 -2.55 2.00
CA MET A 151 14.06 -2.09 1.74
C MET A 151 13.53 -1.12 2.81
N THR A 152 13.86 -1.36 4.09
CA THR A 152 13.51 -0.47 5.20
C THR A 152 14.19 0.89 5.03
N ASN A 153 15.49 0.92 4.71
CA ASN A 153 16.23 2.16 4.47
C ASN A 153 15.73 2.93 3.25
N GLN A 154 15.19 2.22 2.26
CA GLN A 154 14.56 2.82 1.07
C GLN A 154 13.13 3.30 1.34
N GLY A 155 12.57 3.04 2.52
CA GLY A 155 11.21 3.42 2.88
C GLY A 155 10.15 2.56 2.20
N TYR A 156 10.43 1.30 1.90
CA TYR A 156 9.43 0.33 1.41
C TYR A 156 8.76 -0.45 2.55
N LEU A 157 9.45 -0.56 3.70
CA LEU A 157 8.99 -1.24 4.91
C LEU A 157 9.32 -0.37 6.12
N LEU A 158 8.61 -0.59 7.23
CA LEU A 158 9.01 -0.06 8.53
C LEU A 158 10.07 -0.93 9.22
N GLY A 159 10.13 -2.21 8.87
CA GLY A 159 11.11 -3.16 9.40
C GLY A 159 10.76 -4.60 8.99
N GLY A 160 11.65 -5.51 9.33
CA GLY A 160 11.49 -6.95 9.17
C GLY A 160 12.78 -7.68 9.55
N GLU A 161 12.63 -8.89 10.05
CA GLU A 161 13.73 -9.76 10.44
C GLU A 161 13.45 -11.20 9.98
N CYS A 162 14.52 -11.92 9.62
CA CYS A 162 14.51 -13.34 9.31
C CYS A 162 15.33 -14.10 10.34
N TRP A 163 14.83 -15.25 10.78
CA TRP A 163 15.46 -16.09 11.77
C TRP A 163 15.21 -17.58 11.53
N PHE A 164 15.97 -18.40 12.25
CA PHE A 164 15.80 -19.85 12.29
C PHE A 164 15.07 -20.23 13.57
N ASP A 165 13.90 -20.88 13.47
CA ASP A 165 13.21 -21.46 14.63
C ASP A 165 13.59 -22.94 14.81
N GLU A 166 14.30 -23.23 15.90
CA GLU A 166 14.71 -24.59 16.28
C GLU A 166 13.52 -25.52 16.59
N LYS A 167 12.36 -24.96 16.95
CA LYS A 167 11.14 -25.74 17.25
C LYS A 167 10.50 -26.30 15.98
N ILE A 168 10.62 -25.58 14.87
CA ILE A 168 10.08 -25.99 13.56
C ILE A 168 11.11 -26.89 12.85
N ASN A 169 12.38 -26.53 12.92
CA ASN A 169 13.48 -27.25 12.26
C ASN A 169 13.99 -28.42 13.11
N VAL A 170 13.11 -29.37 13.40
CA VAL A 170 13.48 -30.61 14.11
C VAL A 170 14.39 -31.50 13.26
N LYS A 171 15.10 -32.42 13.93
CA LYS A 171 16.07 -33.34 13.31
C LYS A 171 15.55 -34.04 12.05
N GLU A 172 14.29 -34.46 12.06
CA GLU A 172 13.73 -35.24 10.94
C GLU A 172 13.45 -34.39 9.70
N GLU A 173 13.11 -33.11 9.86
CA GLU A 173 12.99 -32.16 8.74
C GLU A 173 14.37 -31.90 8.12
N LEU A 174 15.38 -31.61 8.94
CA LEU A 174 16.75 -31.38 8.48
C LEU A 174 17.34 -32.61 7.78
N LYS A 175 17.07 -33.81 8.32
CA LYS A 175 17.48 -35.08 7.69
C LYS A 175 16.81 -35.32 6.34
N SER A 176 15.60 -34.80 6.14
CA SER A 176 14.90 -34.84 4.86
C SER A 176 15.38 -33.79 3.85
N GLY A 177 16.39 -32.97 4.21
CA GLY A 177 16.92 -31.91 3.38
C GLY A 177 16.07 -30.63 3.37
N LYS A 178 15.13 -30.50 4.31
CA LYS A 178 14.24 -29.34 4.43
C LYS A 178 14.73 -28.42 5.53
N VAL A 179 14.61 -27.12 5.29
CA VAL A 179 14.83 -26.07 6.27
C VAL A 179 13.73 -25.03 6.12
N TYR A 180 13.15 -24.60 7.23
CA TYR A 180 12.18 -23.53 7.32
C TYR A 180 12.86 -22.31 7.92
N LEU A 181 12.69 -21.17 7.27
CA LEU A 181 13.12 -19.88 7.78
C LEU A 181 11.89 -19.00 7.93
N ASP A 182 11.73 -18.47 9.13
CA ASP A 182 10.68 -17.51 9.39
C ASP A 182 11.20 -16.11 9.09
N TYR A 183 10.31 -15.25 8.61
CA TYR A 183 10.58 -13.83 8.55
C TYR A 183 9.30 -13.04 8.76
N ASP A 184 9.44 -11.92 9.46
CA ASP A 184 8.39 -10.93 9.61
C ASP A 184 8.69 -9.67 8.80
N TYR A 185 7.67 -8.83 8.68
CA TYR A 185 7.80 -7.51 8.07
C TYR A 185 6.64 -6.62 8.53
N THR A 186 6.87 -5.32 8.55
CA THR A 186 5.83 -4.33 8.75
C THR A 186 5.67 -3.48 7.48
N PRO A 187 4.56 -3.62 6.74
CA PRO A 187 4.29 -2.79 5.57
C PRO A 187 3.99 -1.34 5.97
N ILE A 188 4.07 -0.42 5.01
CA ILE A 188 3.76 0.99 5.25
C ILE A 188 2.27 1.25 5.09
N ALA A 189 1.64 1.68 6.18
CA ALA A 189 0.25 2.11 6.21
C ALA A 189 0.04 3.36 5.36
N PRO A 190 -0.94 3.38 4.44
CA PRO A 190 -1.39 4.65 3.88
C PRO A 190 -2.00 5.49 5.00
N LEU A 191 -1.74 6.80 4.98
CA LEU A 191 -2.42 7.75 5.86
C LEU A 191 -3.85 7.97 5.34
N GLU A 192 -4.73 6.99 5.58
CA GLU A 192 -6.12 7.00 5.10
C GLU A 192 -6.92 8.15 5.73
N ASN A 193 -6.78 8.35 7.05
CA ASN A 193 -7.54 9.36 7.80
C ASN A 193 -6.63 10.17 8.71
N LEU A 194 -6.40 11.44 8.37
CA LEU A 194 -5.69 12.40 9.22
C LEU A 194 -6.68 13.16 10.10
N MET A 195 -6.76 12.81 11.39
CA MET A 195 -7.65 13.48 12.35
C MET A 195 -6.93 14.64 13.06
N LEU A 196 -7.41 15.87 12.85
CA LEU A 196 -6.90 17.05 13.54
C LEU A 196 -7.68 17.32 14.83
N ARG A 197 -6.95 17.50 15.95
CA ARG A 197 -7.54 17.84 17.25
C ARG A 197 -7.25 19.30 17.58
N GLN A 198 -8.16 20.19 17.23
CA GLN A 198 -8.04 21.62 17.53
C GLN A 198 -8.24 21.89 19.03
N ARG A 199 -7.45 22.82 19.59
CA ARG A 199 -7.59 23.29 20.97
C ARG A 199 -7.40 24.81 20.99
N ILE A 200 -8.31 25.52 21.64
CA ILE A 200 -8.10 26.93 22.00
C ILE A 200 -7.25 27.01 23.28
N THR A 201 -6.30 27.94 23.35
CA THR A 201 -5.44 28.11 24.52
C THR A 201 -5.05 29.56 24.75
N ASP A 202 -5.08 29.97 26.02
CA ASP A 202 -4.66 31.30 26.45
C ASP A 202 -3.18 31.37 26.86
N ARG A 203 -2.44 30.26 26.72
CA ARG A 203 -1.02 30.16 27.13
C ARG A 203 -0.15 31.25 26.50
N TYR A 204 -0.49 31.66 25.28
CA TYR A 204 0.26 32.68 24.54
C TYR A 204 -0.04 34.12 24.97
N LEU A 205 -1.05 34.33 25.80
CA LEU A 205 -1.37 35.64 26.38
C LEU A 205 -0.45 35.99 27.57
N LEU A 206 0.18 34.99 28.18
CA LEU A 206 1.07 35.19 29.33
C LEU A 206 2.30 36.03 28.97
N ASP A 207 2.83 35.85 27.76
CA ASP A 207 3.97 36.60 27.21
C ASP A 207 3.52 37.75 26.29
N PHE A 208 2.24 38.15 26.34
CA PHE A 208 1.73 39.17 25.44
C PHE A 208 2.45 40.52 25.62
N SER A 209 2.72 40.91 26.86
CA SER A 209 3.38 42.18 27.19
C SER A 209 4.88 42.20 26.82
N SER A 210 5.57 41.06 26.86
CA SER A 210 6.97 40.94 26.48
C SER A 210 7.16 41.01 24.96
N LYS A 211 6.17 40.55 24.18
CA LYS A 211 6.16 40.65 22.71
C LYS A 211 5.89 42.04 22.15
N ILE A 212 5.39 42.98 22.94
CA ILE A 212 5.15 44.38 22.52
C ILE A 212 6.45 45.21 22.54
N LYS A 213 7.45 44.79 23.32
CA LYS A 213 8.67 45.58 23.59
C LYS A 213 9.89 45.19 22.72
N GLY A 214 9.71 44.30 21.75
CA GLY A 214 10.69 43.96 20.71
C GLY A 214 10.18 44.35 19.34
#